data_AF-A0A0D7PJE2-F1
#
_entry.id   AF-A0A0D7PJE2-F1
#
_cell.length_a   1.000
_cell.length_b   1.000
_cell.length_c   1.000
_cell.angle_alpha   90.00
_cell.angle_beta   90.00
_cell.angle_gamma   90.00
#
_symmetry.space_group_name_H-M   'P 1'
#
loop_
_entity.id
_entity.type
_entity.pdbx_description
1 polymer ?
#
loop_
_entity_poly.entity_id
_entity_poly.type
_entity_poly.pdbx_seq_one_letter_code
_entity_poly.pdbx_strand_id
1 'polypeptide(L)' 'MREALRNDALILVNAAGIAGPGKRSDPEFDAKFDKAFDVNFRGTLHLCGAFGNQMKSTKGSIVNITSIAAMIAGSAARRD' A
#
# COMPACT_ATOMS: atom_id res chain seq x y z
N MET A 1 21.47 -7.25 23.89
CA MET A 1 20.58 -6.59 22.91
C MET A 1 21.22 -6.39 21.51
N ARG A 2 22.27 -7.14 21.13
CA ARG A 2 22.94 -6.95 19.81
C ARG A 2 22.88 -8.16 18.87
N GLU A 3 22.26 -9.26 19.29
CA GLU A 3 22.33 -10.52 18.54
C GLU A 3 21.06 -10.84 17.72
N ALA A 4 19.90 -10.29 18.10
CA ALA A 4 18.64 -10.40 17.35
C ALA A 4 18.57 -9.50 16.10
N LEU A 5 19.59 -8.65 15.86
CA LEU A 5 19.58 -7.64 14.79
C LEU A 5 20.15 -8.11 13.45
N ARG A 6 20.57 -9.37 13.30
CA ARG A 6 21.31 -9.75 12.09
C ARG A 6 20.47 -9.85 10.81
N ASN A 7 19.14 -10.04 10.88
CA ASN A 7 18.27 -10.13 9.69
C ASN A 7 16.85 -9.55 9.85
N ASP A 8 16.44 -9.11 11.05
CA ASP A 8 15.09 -8.54 11.24
C ASP A 8 15.03 -7.10 10.75
N ALA A 9 13.95 -6.74 10.05
CA ALA A 9 13.71 -5.39 9.61
C ALA A 9 13.40 -4.45 10.79
N LEU A 10 14.07 -3.30 10.80
CA LEU A 10 13.75 -2.18 11.70
C LEU A 10 12.71 -1.22 11.11
N ILE A 11 12.66 -1.14 9.78
CA ILE A 11 11.75 -0.26 9.05
C ILE A 11 11.18 -1.05 7.88
N LEU A 12 9.84 -1.12 7.81
CA LEU A 12 9.13 -1.55 6.62
C LEU A 12 8.56 -0.31 5.92
N VAL A 13 8.84 -0.17 4.63
CA VAL A 13 8.24 0.87 3.78
C VAL A 13 7.38 0.19 2.71
N ASN A 14 6.06 0.34 2.83
CA ASN A 14 5.13 -0.12 1.81
C ASN A 14 5.03 0.94 0.70
N ALA A 15 5.98 0.87 -0.25
CA ALA A 15 6.10 1.80 -1.37
C ALA A 15 5.59 1.24 -2.71
N ALA A 16 5.30 -0.06 -2.79
CA ALA A 16 4.73 -0.66 -3.99
C ALA A 16 3.30 -0.14 -4.21
N GLY A 17 3.03 0.40 -5.40
CA GLY A 17 1.71 0.88 -5.76
C GLY A 17 1.54 1.09 -7.26
N ILE A 18 0.30 0.94 -7.73
CA ILE A 18 -0.12 1.22 -9.11
C ILE A 18 -1.26 2.23 -9.13
N ALA A 19 -1.42 2.93 -10.25
CA ALA A 19 -2.49 3.90 -10.44
C ALA A 19 -3.88 3.21 -10.44
N GLY A 20 -4.90 3.97 -10.02
CA GLY A 20 -6.29 3.51 -10.02
C GLY A 20 -6.89 3.37 -11.43
N PRO A 21 -8.14 2.89 -11.53
CA PRO A 21 -8.75 2.42 -12.78
C PRO A 21 -9.08 3.50 -13.82
N GLY A 22 -8.87 4.78 -13.52
CA GLY A 22 -9.29 5.88 -14.41
C GLY A 22 -10.81 6.15 -14.34
N LYS A 23 -11.46 6.34 -15.49
CA LYS A 23 -12.88 6.74 -15.58
C LYS A 23 -13.79 5.53 -15.35
N ARG A 24 -14.91 5.72 -14.63
CA ARG A 24 -15.91 4.65 -14.38
C ARG A 24 -16.52 4.05 -15.66
N SER A 25 -16.53 4.80 -16.75
CA SER A 25 -17.02 4.34 -18.07
C SER A 25 -16.02 3.50 -18.85
N ASP A 26 -14.79 3.30 -18.36
CA ASP A 26 -13.84 2.36 -18.96
C ASP A 26 -14.38 0.92 -18.85
N PRO A 27 -14.50 0.16 -19.96
CA PRO A 27 -14.95 -1.23 -19.92
C PRO A 27 -14.11 -2.13 -19.01
N GLU A 28 -12.85 -1.79 -18.77
CA GLU A 28 -11.93 -2.54 -17.90
C GLU A 28 -11.87 -1.98 -16.47
N PHE A 29 -12.76 -1.05 -16.09
CA PHE A 29 -12.67 -0.37 -14.80
C PHE A 29 -12.61 -1.36 -13.62
N ASP A 30 -13.49 -2.35 -13.59
CA ASP A 30 -13.58 -3.28 -12.46
C ASP A 30 -12.28 -4.11 -12.33
N ALA A 31 -11.77 -4.62 -13.45
CA ALA A 31 -10.51 -5.36 -13.47
C ALA A 31 -9.30 -4.49 -13.04
N LYS A 32 -9.24 -3.24 -13.50
CA LYS A 32 -8.18 -2.29 -13.10
C LYS A 32 -8.30 -1.88 -11.64
N PHE A 33 -9.53 -1.72 -11.14
CA PHE A 33 -9.82 -1.37 -9.75
C PHE A 33 -9.38 -2.51 -8.82
N ASP A 34 -9.76 -3.74 -9.13
CA ASP A 34 -9.38 -4.92 -8.36
C ASP A 34 -7.87 -5.10 -8.33
N LYS A 35 -7.19 -4.92 -9.47
CA LYS A 35 -5.73 -4.98 -9.54
C LYS A 35 -5.07 -3.90 -8.67
N ALA A 36 -5.59 -2.68 -8.68
CA ALA A 36 -5.07 -1.59 -7.83
C ALA A 36 -5.29 -1.90 -6.34
N PHE A 37 -6.44 -2.47 -5.96
CA PHE A 37 -6.69 -2.92 -4.59
C PHE A 37 -5.81 -4.08 -4.17
N ASP A 38 -5.55 -5.03 -5.07
CA ASP A 38 -4.69 -6.17 -4.81
C ASP A 38 -3.25 -5.73 -4.50
N VAL A 39 -2.70 -4.82 -5.30
CA VAL A 39 -1.34 -4.29 -5.06
C VAL A 39 -1.31 -3.32 -3.88
N ASN A 40 -2.11 -2.25 -3.91
CA ASN A 40 -1.93 -1.11 -3.01
C ASN A 40 -2.47 -1.40 -1.60
N PHE A 41 -3.55 -2.16 -1.49
CA PHE A 41 -4.21 -2.45 -0.21
C PHE A 41 -3.86 -3.85 0.30
N ARG A 42 -4.15 -4.90 -0.47
CA ARG A 42 -3.89 -6.29 -0.02
C ARG A 42 -2.40 -6.56 0.09
N GLY A 43 -1.58 -6.11 -0.86
CA GLY A 43 -0.12 -6.19 -0.79
C GLY A 43 0.45 -5.54 0.47
N THR A 44 0.01 -4.32 0.80
CA THR A 44 0.36 -3.63 2.05
C THR A 44 -0.06 -4.43 3.28
N LEU A 45 -1.27 -4.98 3.30
CA LEU A 45 -1.77 -5.80 4.42
C LEU A 45 -0.92 -7.07 4.60
N HIS A 46 -0.57 -7.75 3.50
CA HIS A 46 0.26 -8.95 3.53
C HIS A 46 1.65 -8.66 4.11
N LEU A 47 2.29 -7.55 3.71
CA LEU A 47 3.60 -7.16 4.24
C LEU A 47 3.53 -6.75 5.71
N CYS A 48 2.50 -6.01 6.12
CA CYS A 48 2.27 -5.73 7.54
C CYS A 48 2.11 -7.03 8.37
N GLY A 49 1.39 -8.03 7.84
CA GLY A 49 1.25 -9.33 8.47
C GLY A 49 2.58 -10.09 8.55
N ALA A 50 3.32 -10.16 7.44
CA ALA A 50 4.58 -10.90 7.34
C ALA A 50 5.69 -10.32 8.24
N PHE A 51 5.77 -8.99 8.37
CA PHE A 51 6.78 -8.31 9.16
C PHE A 51 6.34 -7.98 10.59
N GLY A 52 5.06 -8.22 10.94
CA GLY A 52 4.50 -7.82 12.23
C GLY A 52 5.26 -8.34 13.46
N ASN A 53 5.76 -9.59 13.41
CA ASN A 53 6.56 -10.16 14.49
C ASN A 53 7.93 -9.50 14.62
N GLN A 54 8.58 -9.19 13.49
CA GLN A 54 9.86 -8.48 13.49
C GLN A 54 9.68 -7.08 14.09
N MET A 55 8.64 -6.34 13.67
CA MET A 55 8.38 -5.00 14.21
C MET A 55 8.16 -4.99 15.73
N LYS A 56 7.45 -6.00 16.26
CA LYS A 56 7.24 -6.16 17.71
C LYS A 56 8.54 -6.45 18.44
N SER A 57 9.38 -7.33 17.89
CA SER A 57 10.69 -7.71 18.45
C SER A 57 11.66 -6.53 18.46
N THR A 58 11.76 -5.84 17.33
CA THR A 58 12.73 -4.76 17.12
C THR A 58 12.27 -3.41 17.62
N LYS A 59 10.98 -3.27 17.97
CA LYS A 59 10.30 -1.97 18.18
C LYS A 59 10.48 -1.04 16.97
N GLY A 60 10.46 -1.65 15.79
CA GLY A 60 10.59 -0.97 14.50
C GLY A 60 9.32 -0.21 14.10
N SER A 61 9.38 0.41 12.92
CA SER A 61 8.31 1.25 12.39
C SER A 61 7.85 0.79 11.01
N ILE A 62 6.56 0.96 10.73
CA ILE A 62 5.95 0.73 9.41
C ILE A 62 5.56 2.09 8.83
N VAL A 63 5.96 2.37 7.60
CA VAL A 63 5.56 3.56 6.83
C VAL A 63 4.79 3.12 5.59
N ASN A 64 3.51 3.51 5.52
CA ASN A 64 2.65 3.25 4.36
C ASN A 64 2.58 4.51 3.49
N ILE A 65 2.90 4.37 2.21
CA ILE A 65 2.76 5.48 1.26
C ILE A 65 1.28 5.59 0.85
N THR A 66 0.61 6.61 1.36
CA THR A 66 -0.78 6.95 1.01
C THR A 66 -0.83 8.13 0.03
N SER A 67 -2.04 8.54 -0.33
CA SER A 67 -2.30 9.67 -1.21
C SER A 67 -3.45 10.52 -0.67
N ILE A 68 -3.47 11.80 -1.06
CA ILE A 68 -4.63 12.69 -0.86
C ILE A 68 -5.92 12.08 -1.45
N ALA A 69 -5.79 11.21 -2.47
CA ALA A 69 -6.90 10.46 -3.06
C ALA A 69 -7.64 9.53 -2.08
N ALA A 70 -7.03 9.19 -0.94
CA ALA A 70 -7.71 8.44 0.13
C ALA A 70 -8.61 9.34 1.00
N MET A 71 -8.38 10.65 0.99
CA MET A 71 -9.13 11.63 1.78
C MET A 71 -10.23 12.31 0.96
N ILE A 72 -9.95 12.55 -0.32
CA ILE A 72 -10.86 13.22 -1.24
C ILE A 72 -10.85 12.50 -2.58
N ALA A 73 -12.00 12.46 -3.25
CA ALA A 73 -12.04 12.02 -4.64
C ALA A 73 -11.24 13.02 -5.49
N GLY A 74 -10.30 12.51 -6.30
CA GLY A 74 -9.61 13.34 -7.27
C GLY A 74 -10.63 14.04 -8.17
N SER A 75 -10.43 15.32 -8.43
CA SER A 75 -11.22 16.06 -9.42
C SER A 75 -10.96 15.43 -10.77
N ALA A 76 -11.76 14.42 -11.14
CA ALA A 76 -11.95 14.05 -12.51
C ALA A 76 -12.52 15.31 -13.17
N ALA A 77 -11.63 16.16 -13.71
CA ALA A 77 -12.04 17.31 -14.49
C ALA A 77 -13.04 16.78 -15.51
N ARG A 78 -14.30 17.24 -15.39
CA ARG A 78 -15.25 17.15 -16.48
C ARG A 78 -14.55 17.86 -17.63
N ARG A 79 -14.06 17.05 -18.56
CA ARG A 79 -13.73 17.47 -19.91
C ARG A 79 -14.82 16.83 -20.75
N ASP A 80 -16.00 17.43 -20.62
CA ASP A 80 -16.95 17.54 -21.71
C ASP A 80 -16.36 18.40 -22.83
#